data_AF-A0A963JGV0-F1
#
_entry.id   AF-A0A963JGV0-F1
#
_cell.length_a   1.000
_cell.length_b   1.000
_cell.length_c   1.000
_cell.angle_alpha   90.00
_cell.angle_beta   90.00
_cell.angle_gamma   90.00
#
_symmetry.space_group_name_H-M   'P 1'
#
loop_
_entity.id
_entity.type
_entity.pdbx_description
1 polymer ?
#
loop_
_entity_poly.entity_id
_entity_poly.type
_entity_poly.pdbx_seq_one_letter_code
_entity_poly.pdbx_strand_id
1 'polypeptide(L)'
;AIKDLVAANIFPGDMLWKNFGITRHGKVVFYDYDEIEYVTDCNFRRVPEPRNEEEEMSGEIWYAVGPKDVFPETFGPFLLGDPSVREVFMAHHADLLDPAFWQGHKARILAGHVHDVFPYEPSRRFAVRRRAAARGAALQLDPAPPDDESVRAEPAEQKAA
;
A
#
# COMPACT_ATOMS: atom_id res chain seq x y z
N ALA A 1 -7.99 3.68 -3.35
CA ALA A 1 -8.87 3.71 -4.53
C ALA A 1 -8.80 2.41 -5.30
N ILE A 2 -7.79 2.16 -6.15
CA ILE A 2 -7.72 0.92 -6.95
C ILE A 2 -7.78 -0.34 -6.07
N LYS A 3 -6.94 -0.44 -5.03
CA LYS A 3 -6.96 -1.60 -4.11
C LYS A 3 -8.32 -1.83 -3.43
N ASP A 4 -9.07 -0.75 -3.17
CA ASP A 4 -10.41 -0.85 -2.57
C ASP A 4 -11.44 -1.35 -3.59
N LEU A 5 -11.33 -0.92 -4.86
CA LEU A 5 -12.14 -1.46 -5.97
C LEU A 5 -11.88 -2.94 -6.18
N VAL A 6 -10.60 -3.34 -6.20
CA VAL A 6 -10.19 -4.75 -6.34
C VAL A 6 -10.72 -5.59 -5.18
N ALA A 7 -10.64 -5.07 -3.95
CA ALA A 7 -11.20 -5.71 -2.77
C ALA A 7 -12.72 -5.89 -2.87
N ALA A 8 -13.41 -5.02 -3.61
CA ALA A 8 -14.84 -5.13 -3.93
C ALA A 8 -15.14 -5.97 -5.18
N ASN A 9 -14.18 -6.75 -5.69
CA ASN A 9 -14.28 -7.54 -6.92
C ASN A 9 -14.43 -6.72 -8.21
N ILE A 10 -14.06 -5.44 -8.21
CA ILE A 10 -14.17 -4.57 -9.39
C ILE A 10 -12.77 -4.28 -9.96
N PHE A 11 -12.59 -4.63 -11.24
CA PHE A 11 -11.46 -4.21 -12.05
C PHE A 11 -11.87 -2.99 -12.88
N PRO A 12 -11.18 -1.84 -12.76
CA PRO A 12 -11.57 -0.61 -13.44
C PRO A 12 -11.31 -0.58 -14.96
N GLY A 13 -10.53 -1.52 -15.52
CA GLY A 13 -10.12 -1.48 -16.92
C GLY A 13 -9.06 -0.40 -17.15
N ASP A 14 -9.50 0.79 -17.53
CA ASP A 14 -8.65 1.96 -17.77
C ASP A 14 -8.31 2.69 -16.46
N MET A 15 -7.09 2.44 -15.97
CA MET A 15 -6.56 3.06 -14.74
C MET A 15 -5.91 4.43 -14.97
N LEU A 16 -6.08 5.06 -16.13
CA LEU A 16 -5.54 6.39 -16.36
C LEU A 16 -6.11 7.41 -15.38
N TRP A 17 -5.28 8.35 -14.93
CA TRP A 17 -5.66 9.40 -13.99
C TRP A 17 -6.83 10.28 -14.47
N LYS A 18 -7.04 10.38 -15.80
CA LYS A 18 -8.21 11.02 -16.43
C LYS A 18 -9.56 10.34 -16.12
N ASN A 19 -9.56 9.16 -15.48
CA ASN A 19 -10.76 8.45 -15.05
C ASN A 19 -10.97 8.53 -13.52
N PHE A 20 -10.08 9.27 -12.83
CA PHE A 20 -10.12 9.48 -11.39
C PHE A 20 -10.36 10.94 -11.04
N GLY A 21 -11.37 11.17 -10.21
CA GLY A 21 -11.74 12.48 -9.69
C GLY A 21 -11.29 12.64 -8.24
N ILE A 22 -11.02 13.88 -7.85
CA ILE A 22 -10.71 14.23 -6.46
C ILE A 22 -11.91 14.99 -5.88
N THR A 23 -12.46 14.46 -4.79
CA THR A 23 -13.54 15.12 -4.04
C THR A 23 -13.01 16.29 -3.23
N ARG A 24 -13.90 17.16 -2.75
CA ARG A 24 -13.55 18.31 -1.88
C ARG A 24 -12.72 17.94 -0.63
N HIS A 25 -12.84 16.70 -0.15
CA HIS A 25 -12.11 16.19 1.01
C HIS A 25 -10.82 15.45 0.63
N GLY A 26 -10.34 15.58 -0.61
CA GLY A 26 -9.12 14.95 -1.08
C GLY A 26 -9.22 13.44 -1.30
N LYS A 27 -10.44 12.87 -1.33
CA LYS A 27 -10.64 11.45 -1.65
C LYS A 27 -10.69 11.24 -3.16
N VAL A 28 -10.01 10.20 -3.61
CA VAL A 28 -9.97 9.77 -5.02
C VAL A 28 -11.16 8.86 -5.31
N VAL A 29 -11.90 9.15 -6.38
CA VAL A 29 -13.10 8.43 -6.83
C VAL A 29 -12.94 8.08 -8.30
N PHE A 30 -13.24 6.85 -8.67
CA PHE A 30 -13.26 6.39 -10.05
C PHE A 30 -14.65 6.62 -10.66
N TYR A 31 -14.73 7.07 -11.91
CA TYR A 31 -16.01 7.44 -12.54
C TYR A 31 -16.23 6.89 -13.96
N ASP A 32 -15.22 6.30 -14.60
CA ASP A 32 -15.36 5.74 -15.93
C ASP A 32 -15.81 4.28 -15.85
N TYR A 33 -17.11 4.03 -15.98
CA TYR A 33 -17.70 2.71 -15.77
C TYR A 33 -17.78 1.85 -17.03
N ASP A 34 -17.33 2.36 -18.18
CA ASP A 34 -17.54 1.67 -19.46
C ASP A 34 -16.58 0.48 -19.64
N GLU A 35 -15.42 0.50 -18.97
CA GLU A 35 -14.40 -0.55 -19.05
C GLU A 35 -14.31 -1.45 -17.79
N ILE A 36 -15.29 -1.36 -16.89
CA ILE A 36 -15.25 -2.15 -15.66
C ILE A 36 -15.54 -3.62 -15.92
N GLU A 37 -14.79 -4.48 -15.26
CA GLU A 37 -14.96 -5.93 -15.31
C GLU A 37 -14.85 -6.52 -13.90
N TYR A 38 -15.31 -7.75 -13.71
CA TYR A 38 -15.08 -8.44 -12.44
C TYR A 38 -13.65 -8.97 -12.36
N VAL A 39 -13.00 -8.81 -11.20
CA VAL A 39 -11.65 -9.35 -10.98
C VAL A 39 -11.64 -10.88 -11.14
N THR A 40 -12.75 -11.55 -10.83
CA THR A 40 -12.94 -13.00 -11.05
C THR A 40 -12.91 -13.39 -12.52
N ASP A 41 -13.32 -12.49 -13.41
CA ASP A 41 -13.45 -12.74 -14.84
C ASP A 41 -12.16 -12.43 -15.60
N CYS A 42 -11.36 -11.50 -15.08
CA CYS A 42 -10.05 -11.17 -15.62
C CYS A 42 -9.03 -12.31 -15.41
N ASN A 43 -8.15 -12.48 -16.38
CA ASN A 43 -7.05 -13.43 -16.35
C ASN A 43 -5.72 -12.68 -16.24
N PHE A 44 -5.26 -12.48 -15.00
CA PHE A 44 -4.01 -11.78 -14.72
C PHE A 44 -2.83 -12.69 -15.00
N ARG A 45 -1.96 -12.31 -15.94
CA ARG A 45 -0.81 -13.09 -16.38
C ARG A 45 0.44 -12.22 -16.42
N ARG A 46 1.60 -12.87 -16.33
CA ARG A 46 2.90 -12.23 -16.64
C ARG A 46 3.09 -12.18 -18.14
N VAL A 47 3.80 -11.17 -18.61
CA VAL A 47 4.26 -11.15 -20.00
C VAL A 47 5.29 -12.28 -20.16
N PRO A 48 5.13 -13.18 -21.13
CA PRO A 48 6.12 -14.23 -21.38
C PRO A 48 7.51 -13.64 -21.71
N GLU A 49 8.58 -14.23 -21.15
CA GLU A 49 9.94 -13.85 -21.51
C GLU A 49 10.23 -14.21 -22.98
N PRO A 50 10.87 -13.29 -23.74
CA PRO A 50 11.25 -13.56 -25.13
C PRO A 50 12.25 -14.71 -25.18
N ARG A 51 12.08 -15.62 -26.15
CA ARG A 51 12.91 -16.83 -26.27
C ARG A 51 14.14 -16.62 -27.14
N ASN A 52 14.14 -15.56 -27.94
CA ASN A 52 15.21 -15.21 -28.88
C ASN A 52 15.27 -13.67 -29.05
N GLU A 53 16.38 -13.19 -29.64
CA GLU A 53 16.62 -11.76 -29.87
C GLU A 53 15.60 -11.13 -30.85
N GLU A 54 15.04 -11.93 -31.77
CA GLU A 54 14.00 -11.48 -32.72
C GLU A 54 12.69 -11.16 -31.99
N GLU A 55 12.29 -11.96 -31.01
CA GLU A 55 11.10 -11.76 -30.16
C GLU A 55 11.29 -10.60 -29.17
N GLU A 56 12.52 -10.31 -28.73
CA GLU A 56 12.83 -9.18 -27.86
C GLU A 56 12.78 -7.84 -28.62
N MET A 57 13.23 -7.81 -29.87
CA MET A 57 13.17 -6.62 -30.73
C MET A 57 11.86 -6.50 -31.52
N SER A 58 10.99 -7.50 -31.46
CA SER A 58 9.69 -7.48 -32.13
C SER A 58 8.80 -6.38 -31.55
N GLY A 59 8.37 -5.46 -32.42
CA GLY A 59 7.32 -4.48 -32.09
C GLY A 59 5.92 -5.09 -32.00
N GLU A 60 5.76 -6.36 -32.39
CA GLU A 60 4.49 -7.09 -32.36
C GLU A 60 4.45 -8.12 -31.23
N ILE A 61 3.25 -8.31 -30.64
CA ILE A 61 3.00 -9.29 -29.57
C ILE A 61 3.02 -10.70 -30.19
N TRP A 62 4.07 -11.48 -29.88
CA TRP A 62 4.25 -12.85 -30.38
C TRP A 62 3.50 -13.92 -29.58
N TYR A 63 2.95 -13.56 -28.41
CA TYR A 63 2.17 -14.46 -27.57
C TYR A 63 0.66 -14.24 -27.72
N ALA A 64 -0.12 -15.30 -27.57
CA ALA A 64 -1.58 -15.21 -27.64
C ALA A 64 -2.14 -14.41 -26.44
N VAL A 65 -2.88 -13.35 -26.75
CA VAL A 65 -3.62 -12.52 -25.79
C VAL A 65 -5.11 -12.77 -25.95
N GLY A 66 -5.75 -13.25 -24.87
CA GLY A 66 -7.20 -13.39 -24.81
C GLY A 66 -7.91 -12.06 -24.51
N PRO A 67 -9.21 -11.94 -24.81
CA PRO A 67 -9.99 -10.72 -24.56
C PRO A 67 -10.10 -10.33 -23.07
N LYS A 68 -9.86 -11.27 -22.16
CA LYS A 68 -9.86 -11.05 -20.70
C LYS A 68 -8.47 -11.15 -20.08
N ASP A 69 -7.42 -11.25 -20.90
CA ASP A 69 -6.04 -11.33 -20.39
C ASP A 69 -5.57 -9.93 -20.01
N VAL A 70 -5.06 -9.81 -18.78
CA VAL A 70 -4.58 -8.56 -18.21
C VAL A 70 -3.12 -8.73 -17.80
N PHE A 71 -2.27 -7.80 -18.22
CA PHE A 71 -0.83 -7.81 -17.94
C PHE A 71 -0.43 -6.60 -17.09
N PRO A 72 -0.48 -6.72 -15.75
CA PRO A 72 -0.14 -5.62 -14.85
C PRO A 72 1.21 -4.93 -15.08
N GLU A 73 2.18 -5.66 -15.62
CA GLU A 73 3.52 -5.17 -15.94
C GLU A 73 3.49 -4.07 -17.02
N THR A 74 2.50 -4.09 -17.91
CA THR A 74 2.37 -3.11 -19.00
C THR A 74 1.74 -1.79 -18.55
N PHE A 75 1.16 -1.72 -17.35
CA PHE A 75 0.57 -0.48 -16.83
C PHE A 75 1.62 0.59 -16.51
N GLY A 76 2.87 0.19 -16.26
CA GLY A 76 3.97 1.10 -15.89
C GLY A 76 4.12 2.28 -16.85
N PRO A 77 4.39 2.04 -18.15
CA PRO A 77 4.51 3.12 -19.13
C PRO A 77 3.30 4.06 -19.22
N PHE A 78 2.07 3.56 -19.06
CA PHE A 78 0.85 4.36 -19.17
C PHE A 78 0.55 5.20 -17.92
N LEU A 79 0.84 4.66 -16.73
CA LEU A 79 0.57 5.33 -15.46
C LEU A 79 1.73 6.21 -14.99
N LEU A 80 2.97 5.87 -15.36
CA LEU A 80 4.20 6.39 -14.75
C LEU A 80 5.03 7.22 -15.73
N GLY A 81 4.38 7.88 -16.69
CA GLY A 81 5.04 8.75 -17.66
C GLY A 81 5.82 9.91 -17.03
N ASP A 82 5.34 10.42 -15.88
CA ASP A 82 6.05 11.43 -15.10
C ASP A 82 6.99 10.78 -14.05
N PRO A 83 8.30 11.11 -14.04
CA PRO A 83 9.26 10.52 -13.09
C PRO A 83 8.91 10.74 -11.62
N SER A 84 8.35 11.89 -11.26
CA SER A 84 8.00 12.18 -9.86
C SER A 84 6.82 11.32 -9.38
N VAL A 85 5.83 11.12 -10.25
CA VAL A 85 4.70 10.21 -9.98
C VAL A 85 5.18 8.77 -9.93
N ARG A 86 6.11 8.40 -10.83
CA ARG A 86 6.73 7.07 -10.88
C ARG A 86 7.39 6.71 -9.56
N GLU A 87 8.22 7.58 -9.01
CA GLU A 87 8.93 7.31 -7.75
C GLU A 87 7.96 7.04 -6.59
N VAL A 88 6.96 7.90 -6.43
CA VAL A 88 5.96 7.77 -5.36
C VAL A 88 5.11 6.51 -5.55
N PHE A 89 4.70 6.22 -6.79
CA PHE A 89 3.94 5.02 -7.10
C PHE A 89 4.74 3.75 -6.82
N MET A 90 6.00 3.69 -7.23
CA MET A 90 6.85 2.53 -6.96
C MET A 90 7.10 2.34 -5.46
N ALA A 91 7.19 3.43 -4.69
CA ALA A 91 7.38 3.35 -3.24
C ALA A 91 6.15 2.78 -2.49
N HIS A 92 4.92 3.05 -2.96
CA HIS A 92 3.69 2.73 -2.22
C HIS A 92 2.77 1.69 -2.88
N HIS A 93 2.89 1.53 -4.20
CA HIS A 93 1.91 0.86 -5.05
C HIS A 93 2.55 -0.02 -6.14
N ALA A 94 3.84 -0.36 -6.04
CA ALA A 94 4.51 -1.28 -6.96
C ALA A 94 3.83 -2.66 -7.04
N ASP A 95 3.11 -3.07 -6.00
CA ASP A 95 2.32 -4.31 -5.99
C ASP A 95 1.21 -4.33 -7.05
N LEU A 96 0.71 -3.17 -7.51
CA LEU A 96 -0.27 -3.12 -8.59
C LEU A 96 0.30 -3.56 -9.95
N LEU A 97 1.62 -3.54 -10.13
CA LEU A 97 2.30 -4.00 -11.34
C LEU A 97 2.60 -5.51 -11.30
N ASP A 98 2.39 -6.18 -10.17
CA ASP A 98 2.65 -7.60 -10.01
C ASP A 98 1.36 -8.42 -10.23
N PRO A 99 1.32 -9.32 -11.23
CA PRO A 99 0.17 -10.22 -11.42
C PRO A 99 -0.19 -11.05 -10.19
N ALA A 100 0.80 -11.39 -9.34
CA ALA A 100 0.55 -12.17 -8.13
C ALA A 100 -0.39 -11.45 -7.14
N PHE A 101 -0.33 -10.11 -7.07
CA PHE A 101 -1.25 -9.32 -6.24
C PHE A 101 -2.70 -9.58 -6.66
N TRP A 102 -2.97 -9.44 -7.96
CA TRP A 102 -4.30 -9.59 -8.53
C TRP A 102 -4.83 -11.03 -8.43
N GLN A 103 -3.97 -12.01 -8.74
CA GLN A 103 -4.30 -13.43 -8.58
C GLN A 103 -4.62 -13.78 -7.12
N GLY A 104 -3.87 -13.22 -6.15
CA GLY A 104 -4.14 -13.39 -4.73
C GLY A 104 -5.49 -12.83 -4.30
N HIS A 105 -5.85 -11.65 -4.80
CA HIS A 105 -7.18 -11.06 -4.57
C HIS A 105 -8.29 -11.90 -5.20
N LYS A 106 -8.13 -12.32 -6.45
CA LYS A 106 -9.06 -13.21 -7.15
C LYS A 106 -9.30 -14.51 -6.36
N ALA A 107 -8.23 -15.16 -5.90
CA ALA A 107 -8.33 -16.39 -5.13
C ALA A 107 -9.10 -16.19 -3.80
N ARG A 108 -8.89 -15.07 -3.11
CA ARG A 108 -9.60 -14.74 -1.87
C ARG A 108 -11.09 -14.49 -2.12
N ILE A 109 -11.41 -13.74 -3.17
CA ILE A 109 -12.80 -13.45 -3.55
C ILE A 109 -13.53 -14.75 -3.90
N LEU A 110 -12.89 -15.64 -4.69
CA LEU A 110 -13.44 -16.96 -5.01
C LEU A 110 -13.58 -17.87 -3.78
N ALA A 111 -12.73 -17.71 -2.78
CA ALA A 111 -12.86 -18.37 -1.48
C ALA A 111 -13.95 -17.75 -0.58
N GLY A 112 -14.76 -16.82 -1.11
CA GLY A 112 -15.85 -16.18 -0.38
C GLY A 112 -15.41 -15.14 0.65
N HIS A 113 -14.14 -14.69 0.62
CA HIS A 113 -13.70 -13.62 1.51
C HIS A 113 -14.26 -12.28 1.05
N VAL A 114 -15.16 -11.71 1.85
CA VAL A 114 -15.59 -10.33 1.71
C VAL A 114 -14.55 -9.44 2.39
N HIS A 115 -13.91 -8.53 1.64
CA HIS A 115 -12.99 -7.57 2.22
C HIS A 115 -13.76 -6.37 2.78
N ASP A 116 -13.46 -6.02 4.03
CA ASP A 116 -14.05 -4.84 4.67
C ASP A 116 -13.48 -3.56 4.06
N VAL A 117 -14.32 -2.83 3.33
CA VAL A 117 -14.01 -1.48 2.85
C VAL A 117 -14.54 -0.47 3.86
N PHE A 118 -13.62 0.28 4.49
CA PHE A 118 -13.98 1.26 5.52
C PHE A 118 -13.98 2.68 4.94
N PRO A 119 -15.04 3.49 5.15
CA PRO A 119 -15.13 4.85 4.62
C PRO A 119 -14.29 5.88 5.39
N TYR A 120 -13.34 5.44 6.23
CA TYR A 120 -12.52 6.28 7.08
C TYR A 120 -11.08 5.76 7.21
N GLU A 121 -10.17 6.66 7.55
CA GLU A 121 -8.74 6.36 7.69
C GLU A 121 -8.47 5.22 8.69
N PRO A 122 -7.51 4.32 8.41
CA PRO A 122 -7.12 3.25 9.33
C PRO A 122 -6.76 3.76 10.74
N SER A 123 -6.21 4.98 10.84
CA SER A 123 -5.88 5.64 12.11
C SER A 123 -7.09 5.92 13.01
N ARG A 124 -8.29 6.03 12.43
CA ARG A 124 -9.54 6.23 13.19
C ARG A 124 -10.13 4.93 13.73
N ARG A 125 -9.61 3.76 13.33
CA ARG A 125 -10.07 2.46 13.85
C ARG A 125 -9.81 2.40 15.37
N PHE A 126 -10.82 1.99 16.13
CA PHE A 126 -10.72 1.92 17.60
C PHE A 126 -9.56 1.03 18.07
N ALA A 127 -9.31 -0.08 17.39
CA ALA A 127 -8.18 -0.97 17.71
C ALA A 127 -6.82 -0.28 17.56
N VAL A 128 -6.65 0.54 16.51
CA VAL A 128 -5.41 1.30 16.25
C VAL A 128 -5.24 2.39 17.30
N ARG A 129 -6.31 3.16 17.59
CA ARG A 129 -6.28 4.19 18.63
C ARG A 129 -5.97 3.62 20.02
N ARG A 130 -6.55 2.46 20.36
CA ARG A 130 -6.28 1.78 21.63
C ARG A 130 -4.83 1.28 21.73
N ARG A 131 -4.27 0.71 20.66
CA ARG A 131 -2.86 0.30 20.62
C ARG A 131 -1.90 1.49 20.73
N ALA A 132 -2.18 2.59 20.04
CA ALA A 132 -1.39 3.81 20.14
C ALA A 132 -1.44 4.42 21.57
N ALA A 133 -2.63 4.47 22.18
CA ALA A 133 -2.79 4.93 23.56
C ALA A 133 -2.07 4.03 24.56
N ALA A 134 -2.14 2.70 24.40
CA ALA A 134 -1.42 1.76 25.26
C ALA A 134 0.10 1.89 25.13
N ARG A 135 0.63 2.12 23.91
CA ARG A 135 2.06 2.42 23.70
C ARG A 135 2.47 3.76 24.33
N GLY A 136 1.64 4.79 24.21
CA GLY A 136 1.89 6.09 24.83
C GLY A 136 1.93 6.03 26.35
N ALA A 137 1.04 5.26 26.97
CA ALA A 137 1.02 5.04 28.42
C ALA A 137 2.24 4.25 28.92
N ALA A 138 2.71 3.25 28.15
CA ALA A 138 3.90 2.48 28.50
C ALA A 138 5.20 3.31 28.45
N LEU A 139 5.28 4.32 27.56
CA LEU A 139 6.43 5.24 27.46
C LEU A 139 6.46 6.31 28.57
N GLN A 140 5.37 6.51 29.31
CA GLN A 140 5.27 7.50 30.40
C GLN A 140 5.62 6.95 31.79
N LEU A 141 5.89 5.63 31.92
CA LEU A 141 6.04 4.96 33.21
C LEU A 141 7.48 4.80 33.73
N ASP A 142 8.50 5.35 33.06
CA ASP A 142 9.87 5.42 33.60
C ASP A 142 10.27 6.86 33.98
N PRO A 143 9.95 7.34 35.19
CA PRO A 143 10.75 8.36 35.81
C PRO A 143 11.99 7.69 36.42
N ALA A 144 13.18 8.03 35.92
CA ALA A 144 14.44 7.70 36.58
C ALA A 144 14.39 8.20 38.04
N PRO A 145 14.86 7.41 39.04
CA PRO A 145 14.85 7.86 40.42
C PRO A 145 15.80 9.06 40.57
N PRO A 146 15.43 10.07 41.39
CA PRO A 146 16.34 11.17 41.70
C PRO A 146 17.48 10.67 42.59
N ASP A 147 18.71 10.97 42.21
CA ASP A 147 19.90 10.77 43.03
C ASP A 147 19.81 11.67 44.28
N ASP A 148 19.54 11.08 45.43
CA ASP A 148 19.61 11.76 46.73
C ASP A 148 20.93 11.42 47.42
N GLU A 149 21.93 12.29 47.26
CA GLU A 149 23.08 12.36 48.16
C GLU A 149 23.22 13.79 48.69
N SER A 150 22.47 14.09 49.75
CA SER A 150 22.73 15.25 50.61
C SER A 150 22.66 14.89 52.09
N VAL A 151 23.65 14.10 52.56
CA VAL A 151 23.92 14.00 54.01
C VAL A 151 25.10 14.93 54.35
N ARG A 152 24.74 16.12 54.85
CA ARG A 152 25.62 16.97 55.67
C ARG A 152 25.85 16.30 57.03
N ALA A 153 27.11 16.25 57.48
CA ALA A 153 27.45 16.21 58.89
C ALA A 153 28.61 17.19 59.13
N GLU A 154 28.38 18.21 59.96
CA GLU A 154 29.40 19.17 60.42
C GLU A 154 30.14 18.66 61.70
N PRO A 155 30.91 19.48 62.45
CA PRO A 155 32.38 19.50 62.43
C PRO A 155 33.00 19.07 63.78
N ALA A 156 34.30 18.81 63.82
CA ALA A 156 35.05 18.75 65.08
C ALA A 156 36.51 19.18 64.92
N GLU A 157 36.83 20.26 65.62
CA GLU A 157 38.12 20.88 65.86
C GLU A 157 38.94 20.04 66.88
N GLN A 158 40.24 19.79 66.64
CA GLN A 158 41.27 19.73 67.70
C GLN A 158 42.73 19.60 67.20
N LYS A 159 43.47 20.69 67.42
CA LYS A 159 44.88 20.91 67.84
C LYS A 159 45.97 19.81 67.73
N ALA A 160 47.13 20.32 67.26
CA ALA A 160 48.51 20.18 67.77
C ALA A 160 49.34 18.95 67.37
N ALA A 161 50.40 19.18 66.57
CA ALA A 161 51.78 19.34 67.03
C ALA A 161 52.63 20.00 65.93
#